data_AF-A0A962FCH5-F1
#
_entry.id   AF-A0A962FCH5-F1
#
_cell.length_a   1.000
_cell.length_b   1.000
_cell.length_c   1.000
_cell.angle_alpha   90.00
_cell.angle_beta   90.00
_cell.angle_gamma   90.00
#
_symmetry.space_group_name_H-M   'P 1'
#
loop_
_entity.id
_entity.type
_entity.pdbx_description
1 polymer ?
#
loop_
_entity_poly.entity_id
_entity_poly.type
_entity_poly.pdbx_seq_one_letter_code
_entity_poly.pdbx_strand_id
1 'polypeptide(L)'
;MNIHVTFILADGTQRTLAGETGYSVMEIAREAGIEAIEGACGGSCACATCHVVVDPAWFARTLPEGGIGLEEDDMLELAFYRAPTSRLGCQIVMTEALDGLVVGLPGTALLR
;
A
#
# COMPACT_ATOMS: atom_id res chain seq x y z
N MET A 1 -12.61 13.00 10.11
CA MET A 1 -13.37 11.73 10.01
C MET A 1 -12.34 10.64 9.82
N ASN A 2 -12.43 9.55 10.56
CA ASN A 2 -11.46 8.48 10.46
C ASN A 2 -11.85 7.57 9.29
N ILE A 3 -10.91 7.34 8.38
CA ILE A 3 -11.03 6.36 7.30
C ILE A 3 -10.22 5.11 7.68
N HIS A 4 -10.52 3.99 7.06
CA HIS A 4 -9.94 2.70 7.42
C HIS A 4 -9.19 2.06 6.26
N VAL A 5 -8.10 1.39 6.58
CA VAL A 5 -7.36 0.52 5.66
C VAL A 5 -7.11 -0.82 6.36
N THR A 6 -7.37 -1.91 5.66
CA THR A 6 -7.13 -3.27 6.15
C THR A 6 -5.87 -3.83 5.54
N PHE A 7 -4.92 -4.19 6.39
CA PHE A 7 -3.68 -4.87 6.02
C PHE A 7 -3.81 -6.36 6.23
N ILE A 8 -3.57 -7.14 5.19
CA ILE A 8 -3.39 -8.59 5.26
C ILE A 8 -1.91 -8.85 5.49
N LEU A 9 -1.56 -9.34 6.67
CA LEU A 9 -0.19 -9.64 7.07
C LEU A 9 0.30 -10.96 6.46
N ALA A 10 1.61 -11.21 6.54
CA ALA A 10 2.26 -12.38 5.95
C ALA A 10 1.70 -13.72 6.43
N ASP A 11 1.20 -13.78 7.66
CA ASP A 11 0.55 -14.96 8.26
C ASP A 11 -0.94 -15.11 7.89
N GLY A 12 -1.48 -14.17 7.11
CA GLY A 12 -2.88 -14.10 6.72
C GLY A 12 -3.78 -13.35 7.70
N THR A 13 -3.26 -12.90 8.83
CA THR A 13 -4.00 -12.08 9.80
C THR A 13 -4.37 -10.74 9.17
N GLN A 14 -5.59 -10.27 9.44
CA GLN A 14 -6.05 -8.96 8.99
C GLN A 14 -5.97 -7.94 10.13
N ARG A 15 -5.41 -6.76 9.84
CA ARG A 15 -5.41 -5.60 10.73
C ARG A 15 -6.07 -4.42 10.05
N THR A 16 -7.26 -4.05 10.50
CA THR A 16 -7.90 -2.80 10.09
C THR A 16 -7.40 -1.67 10.98
N LEU A 17 -6.86 -0.64 10.35
CA LEU A 17 -6.28 0.53 11.00
C LEU A 17 -7.06 1.77 10.60
N ALA A 18 -7.32 2.63 11.58
CA ALA A 18 -7.83 3.97 11.33
C ALA A 18 -6.69 4.88 10.86
N GLY A 19 -6.99 5.77 9.93
CA GLY A 19 -6.11 6.84 9.47
C GLY A 19 -6.92 8.08 9.11
N GLU A 20 -6.23 9.06 8.54
CA GLU A 20 -6.82 10.32 8.09
C GLU A 20 -6.61 10.51 6.59
N THR A 21 -7.51 11.25 5.95
CA THR A 21 -7.34 11.66 4.55
C THR A 21 -6.06 12.48 4.39
N GLY A 22 -5.36 12.28 3.28
CA GLY A 22 -4.09 12.96 3.00
C GLY A 22 -2.85 12.23 3.50
N TYR A 23 -3.00 11.28 4.43
CA TYR A 23 -1.93 10.34 4.78
C TYR A 23 -1.85 9.21 3.76
N SER A 24 -0.64 8.72 3.53
CA SER A 24 -0.40 7.56 2.69
C SER A 24 -0.65 6.25 3.44
N VAL A 25 -0.89 5.16 2.69
CA VAL A 25 -0.98 3.80 3.26
C VAL A 25 0.28 3.44 4.04
N MET A 26 1.46 3.88 3.57
CA MET A 26 2.73 3.66 4.24
C MET A 26 2.82 4.39 5.59
N GLU A 27 2.38 5.64 5.67
CA GLU A 27 2.40 6.40 6.93
C GLU A 27 1.48 5.77 7.98
N ILE A 28 0.27 5.37 7.59
CA ILE A 28 -0.70 4.70 8.47
C ILE A 28 -0.12 3.37 9.00
N ALA A 29 0.50 2.58 8.12
CA ALA A 29 1.12 1.32 8.51
C ALA A 29 2.26 1.51 9.52
N ARG A 30 3.13 2.50 9.28
CA ARG A 30 4.27 2.81 10.15
C ARG A 30 3.83 3.31 11.52
N GLU A 31 2.86 4.21 11.56
CA GLU A 31 2.31 4.74 12.82
C GLU A 31 1.69 3.63 13.67
N ALA A 32 1.05 2.65 13.04
CA ALA A 32 0.47 1.49 13.71
C ALA A 32 1.45 0.32 13.98
N GLY A 33 2.74 0.49 13.68
CA GLY A 33 3.79 -0.49 13.95
C GLY A 33 3.76 -1.74 13.07
N ILE A 34 3.36 -1.64 11.80
CA ILE A 34 3.53 -2.73 10.83
C ILE A 34 4.99 -2.71 10.35
N GLU A 35 5.87 -3.41 11.06
CA GLU A 35 7.34 -3.40 10.83
C GLU A 35 7.74 -3.81 9.40
N ALA A 36 6.94 -4.65 8.74
CA ALA A 36 7.21 -5.09 7.37
C ALA A 36 7.07 -3.96 6.33
N ILE A 37 6.38 -2.87 6.66
CA ILE A 37 6.28 -1.67 5.83
C ILE A 37 7.26 -0.64 6.39
N GLU A 38 8.50 -0.71 5.92
CA GLU A 38 9.58 0.11 6.44
C GLU A 38 9.51 1.54 5.89
N GLY A 39 9.37 1.73 4.58
CA GLY A 39 9.38 3.06 3.95
C GLY A 39 10.71 3.82 4.14
N ALA A 40 11.82 3.18 3.78
CA ALA A 40 13.18 3.64 4.09
C ALA A 40 13.52 5.03 3.52
N CYS A 41 12.99 5.39 2.34
CA CYS A 41 13.21 6.70 1.73
C CYS A 41 12.28 7.81 2.24
N GLY A 42 11.39 7.52 3.20
CA GLY A 42 10.45 8.50 3.75
C GLY A 42 9.34 8.93 2.80
N GLY A 43 9.08 8.18 1.73
CA GLY A 43 7.98 8.45 0.79
C GLY A 43 8.39 9.12 -0.52
N SER A 44 9.68 9.42 -0.72
CA SER A 44 10.22 10.09 -1.91
C SER A 44 10.30 9.22 -3.18
N CYS A 45 9.54 8.13 -3.26
CA CYS A 45 9.54 7.18 -4.38
C CYS A 45 10.94 6.67 -4.80
N ALA A 46 11.86 6.50 -3.83
CA ALA A 46 13.26 6.14 -4.08
C ALA A 46 13.68 4.80 -3.45
N CYS A 47 12.71 3.98 -3.02
CA CYS A 47 12.93 2.63 -2.51
C CYS A 47 11.67 1.78 -2.72
N ALA A 48 11.77 0.46 -2.52
CA ALA A 48 10.65 -0.47 -2.61
C ALA A 48 10.12 -0.98 -1.25
N THR A 49 10.64 -0.49 -0.11
CA THR A 49 10.37 -1.10 1.22
C THR A 49 9.01 -0.74 1.83
N CYS A 50 8.17 -0.02 1.09
CA CYS A 50 6.76 0.20 1.44
C CYS A 50 5.80 -0.53 0.49
N HIS A 51 6.31 -1.49 -0.28
CA HIS A 51 5.55 -2.27 -1.23
C HIS A 51 4.35 -2.97 -0.56
N VAL A 52 3.18 -2.79 -1.15
CA VAL A 52 1.95 -3.51 -0.83
C VAL A 52 1.32 -4.07 -2.09
N VAL A 53 0.52 -5.12 -1.94
CA VAL A 53 -0.34 -5.64 -3.01
C VAL A 53 -1.76 -5.16 -2.73
N VAL A 54 -2.34 -4.40 -3.65
CA VAL A 54 -3.71 -3.89 -3.50
C VAL A 54 -4.71 -4.97 -3.89
N ASP A 55 -5.78 -5.12 -3.12
CA ASP A 55 -6.89 -5.99 -3.50
C ASP A 55 -7.45 -5.57 -4.89
N PRO A 56 -7.67 -6.52 -5.83
CA PRO A 56 -8.11 -6.18 -7.18
C PRO A 56 -9.38 -5.33 -7.26
N ALA A 57 -10.31 -5.46 -6.30
CA ALA A 57 -11.54 -4.66 -6.26
C ALA A 57 -11.27 -3.17 -5.95
N TRP A 58 -10.10 -2.87 -5.40
CA TRP A 58 -9.66 -1.53 -5.03
C TRP A 58 -8.61 -0.94 -5.97
N PHE A 59 -7.84 -1.78 -6.67
CA PHE A 59 -6.66 -1.36 -7.44
C PHE A 59 -6.93 -0.15 -8.34
N ALA A 60 -8.00 -0.20 -9.14
CA ALA A 60 -8.35 0.89 -10.05
C ALA A 60 -8.56 2.25 -9.35
N ARG A 61 -9.01 2.26 -8.08
CA ARG A 61 -9.24 3.49 -7.30
C ARG A 61 -7.96 4.04 -6.68
N THR A 62 -6.92 3.23 -6.57
CA THR A 62 -5.62 3.66 -6.03
C THR A 62 -4.74 4.34 -7.07
N LEU A 63 -5.01 4.11 -8.36
CA LEU A 63 -4.20 4.64 -9.46
C LEU A 63 -4.30 6.17 -9.54
N PRO A 64 -3.17 6.88 -9.71
CA PRO A 64 -3.21 8.28 -10.06
C PRO A 64 -3.69 8.46 -11.51
N GLU A 65 -3.97 9.70 -11.89
CA GLU A 65 -4.34 10.03 -13.28
C GLU A 65 -3.21 9.62 -14.23
N GLY A 66 -3.53 8.79 -15.23
CA GLY A 66 -2.54 8.21 -16.15
C GLY A 66 -1.95 6.86 -15.72
N GLY A 67 -2.33 6.33 -14.55
CA GLY A 67 -1.84 5.03 -14.06
C GLY A 67 -0.51 5.14 -13.28
N ILE A 68 0.14 4.01 -13.02
CA ILE A 68 1.42 3.99 -12.28
C ILE A 68 2.48 4.76 -13.10
N GLY A 69 3.14 5.73 -12.47
CA GLY A 69 4.21 6.51 -13.10
C GLY A 69 5.52 5.71 -13.22
N LEU A 70 6.39 6.11 -14.14
CA LEU A 70 7.66 5.42 -14.43
C LEU A 70 8.55 5.26 -13.19
N GLU A 71 8.67 6.29 -12.35
CA GLU A 71 9.49 6.23 -11.14
C GLU A 71 8.98 5.19 -10.13
N GLU A 72 7.66 5.10 -9.96
CA GLU A 72 7.05 4.07 -9.10
C GLU A 72 7.25 2.69 -9.72
N ASP A 73 7.07 2.57 -11.04
CA ASP A 73 7.20 1.31 -11.77
C ASP A 73 8.62 0.74 -11.70
N ASP A 74 9.64 1.59 -11.91
CA ASP A 74 11.06 1.25 -11.80
C ASP A 74 11.41 0.75 -10.39
N MET A 75 10.88 1.40 -9.35
CA MET A 75 11.09 0.96 -7.97
C MET A 75 10.37 -0.37 -7.68
N LEU A 76 9.19 -0.59 -8.25
CA LEU A 76 8.46 -1.84 -8.12
C LEU A 76 9.17 -3.01 -8.79
N GLU A 77 9.97 -2.80 -9.85
CA GLU A 77 10.82 -3.86 -10.43
C GLU A 77 11.82 -4.44 -9.43
N LEU A 78 12.25 -3.64 -8.44
CA LEU A 78 13.16 -4.07 -7.38
C LEU A 78 12.43 -4.78 -6.22
N ALA A 79 11.09 -4.78 -6.22
CA ALA A 79 10.29 -5.30 -5.12
C ALA A 79 10.18 -6.83 -5.16
N PHE A 80 10.34 -7.47 -4.00
CA PHE A 80 10.10 -8.91 -3.87
C PHE A 80 8.61 -9.23 -4.02
N TYR A 81 8.28 -10.32 -4.72
CA TYR A 81 6.90 -10.77 -4.94
C TYR A 81 5.98 -9.70 -5.56
N ARG A 82 6.51 -8.92 -6.51
CA ARG A 82 5.69 -8.00 -7.31
C ARG A 82 4.52 -8.75 -7.97
N ALA A 83 3.32 -8.18 -7.85
CA ALA A 83 2.07 -8.66 -8.41
C ALA A 83 1.48 -7.60 -9.37
N PRO A 84 0.50 -7.94 -10.21
CA PRO A 84 -0.14 -6.99 -11.13
C PRO A 84 -0.78 -5.78 -10.44
N THR A 85 -1.24 -5.94 -9.19
CA THR A 85 -1.84 -4.89 -8.37
C THR A 85 -0.88 -4.35 -7.30
N SER A 86 0.42 -4.59 -7.47
CA SER A 86 1.45 -3.97 -6.62
C SER A 86 1.44 -2.47 -6.74
N ARG A 87 1.64 -1.81 -5.59
CA ARG A 87 1.87 -0.37 -5.49
C ARG A 87 2.91 -0.10 -4.41
N LEU A 88 3.57 1.05 -4.47
CA LEU A 88 4.30 1.58 -3.33
C LEU A 88 3.30 2.25 -2.40
N GLY A 89 3.19 1.75 -1.16
CA GLY A 89 2.20 2.26 -0.20
C GLY A 89 2.34 3.75 0.10
N CYS A 90 3.51 4.35 -0.11
CA CYS A 90 3.72 5.79 0.02
C CYS A 90 3.10 6.61 -1.12
N GLN A 91 2.83 6.00 -2.28
CA GLN A 91 2.22 6.65 -3.44
C GLN A 91 0.69 6.47 -3.46
N ILE A 92 0.11 5.80 -2.46
CA ILE A 92 -1.34 5.70 -2.27
C ILE A 92 -1.74 6.67 -1.17
N VAL A 93 -2.17 7.87 -1.55
CA VAL A 93 -2.73 8.86 -0.63
C VAL A 93 -4.18 8.51 -0.33
N MET A 94 -4.51 8.36 0.95
CA MET A 94 -5.84 8.00 1.36
C MET A 94 -6.82 9.16 1.18
N THR A 95 -7.98 8.84 0.61
CA THR A 95 -9.11 9.76 0.40
C THR A 95 -10.38 9.10 0.93
N GLU A 96 -11.49 9.84 1.03
CA GLU A 96 -12.78 9.26 1.42
C GLU A 96 -13.23 8.13 0.49
N ALA A 97 -12.87 8.17 -0.79
CA ALA A 97 -13.18 7.13 -1.77
C ALA A 97 -12.42 5.81 -1.52
N LEU A 98 -11.40 5.85 -0.64
CA LEU A 98 -10.57 4.72 -0.24
C LEU A 98 -10.89 4.23 1.19
N ASP A 99 -11.93 4.75 1.85
CA ASP A 99 -12.35 4.21 3.15
C ASP A 99 -12.76 2.74 3.01
N GLY A 100 -12.07 1.86 3.73
CA GLY A 100 -12.21 0.41 3.64
C GLY A 100 -11.21 -0.27 2.69
N LEU A 101 -10.22 0.46 2.13
CA LEU A 101 -9.17 -0.09 1.28
C LEU A 101 -8.56 -1.36 1.88
N VAL A 102 -8.39 -2.40 1.06
CA VAL A 102 -7.71 -3.64 1.45
C VAL A 102 -6.38 -3.76 0.71
N VAL A 103 -5.31 -3.95 1.45
CA VAL A 103 -3.96 -4.21 0.93
C VAL A 103 -3.34 -5.39 1.68
N GLY A 104 -2.38 -6.06 1.07
CA GLY A 104 -1.65 -7.15 1.70
C GLY A 104 -0.15 -6.95 1.60
N LEU A 105 0.56 -7.55 2.54
CA LEU A 105 2.00 -7.62 2.48
C LEU A 105 2.43 -8.53 1.30
N PRO A 106 3.57 -8.23 0.67
CA PRO A 106 4.08 -9.05 -0.42
C PRO A 106 4.25 -10.52 0.01
N GLY A 107 3.89 -11.46 -0.87
CA GLY A 107 3.97 -12.90 -0.58
C GLY A 107 2.76 -13.49 0.15
N THR A 108 1.77 -12.68 0.54
CA THR A 108 0.51 -13.20 1.09
C THR A 108 -0.31 -13.96 0.03
N ALA A 109 -0.88 -15.09 0.40
CA ALA A 109 -1.67 -15.94 -0.51
C ALA A 109 -3.11 -15.45 -0.71
N LEU A 110 -3.58 -14.51 0.12
CA LEU A 110 -4.99 -14.10 0.20
C LEU A 110 -5.40 -13.03 -0.84
N LEU A 111 -4.46 -12.48 -1.60
CA LEU A 111 -4.70 -11.45 -2.62
C LEU A 111 -4.25 -11.86 -4.04
N ARG A 112 -4.18 -13.18 -4.29
CA ARG A 112 -3.82 -13.74 -5.61
C ARG A 112 -5.05 -14.08 -6.45
#